data_AF-A0A818KGS2-F1
#
_entry.id   AF-A0A818KGS2-F1
#
_cell.length_a   1.000
_cell.length_b   1.000
_cell.length_c   1.000
_cell.angle_alpha   90.00
_cell.angle_beta   90.00
_cell.angle_gamma   90.00
#
_symmetry.space_group_name_H-M   'P 1'
#
loop_
_entity.id
_entity.type
_entity.pdbx_description
1 polymer ?
#
loop_
_entity_poly.entity_id
_entity_poly.type
_entity_poly.pdbx_seq_one_letter_code
_entity_poly.pdbx_strand_id
1 'polypeptide(L)'
;MFYIIYILAFLFPSIWILCFQRSYVAWTWVVYLLSFLLLSLDLFILNNNISINKKIYETDGFNRDIWCLRFFAQNGVAFFACWIGIRFILTFDTFLQLRLTLSIVNAGTVALILAAIIAFAYFFGPNLNAALVDKCAYQFSPWIVFIFYFWGVIENNWIPKTAKRNNIIAALELIASIISAIGALVLFTMRYRTSKIDPIP
;
A
#
# COMPACT_ATOMS: atom_id res chain seq x y z
N MET A 1 9.57 -19.60 6.14
CA MET A 1 8.53 -18.70 6.71
C MET A 1 7.92 -17.80 5.64
N PHE A 2 8.72 -16.98 4.94
CA PHE A 2 8.26 -16.11 3.84
C PHE A 2 7.36 -16.81 2.81
N TYR A 3 7.79 -17.94 2.23
CA TYR A 3 6.98 -18.66 1.23
C TYR A 3 5.62 -19.16 1.75
N ILE A 4 5.52 -19.55 3.03
CA ILE A 4 4.26 -20.04 3.62
C ILE A 4 3.29 -18.85 3.76
N ILE A 5 3.76 -17.74 4.30
CA ILE A 5 2.95 -16.51 4.47
C ILE A 5 2.52 -15.98 3.09
N TYR A 6 3.43 -16.00 2.11
CA TYR A 6 3.15 -15.60 0.73
C TYR A 6 2.06 -16.45 0.09
N ILE A 7 2.13 -17.78 0.22
CA ILE A 7 1.09 -18.67 -0.31
C ILE A 7 -0.26 -18.37 0.35
N LEU A 8 -0.31 -18.22 1.67
CA LEU A 8 -1.54 -17.87 2.39
C LEU A 8 -2.10 -16.53 1.91
N ALA A 9 -1.23 -15.54 1.74
CA ALA A 9 -1.58 -14.20 1.28
C ALA A 9 -2.21 -14.18 -0.13
N PHE A 10 -1.91 -15.16 -0.98
CA PHE A 10 -2.53 -15.32 -2.31
C PHE A 10 -3.79 -16.19 -2.30
N LEU A 11 -3.89 -17.15 -1.38
CA LEU A 11 -5.08 -17.99 -1.24
C LEU A 11 -6.27 -17.21 -0.67
N PHE A 12 -6.06 -16.37 0.33
CA PHE A 12 -7.16 -15.63 0.98
C PHE A 12 -7.93 -14.72 0.00
N PRO A 13 -7.31 -13.90 -0.87
CA PRO A 13 -8.04 -13.12 -1.87
C PRO A 13 -8.88 -13.98 -2.81
N SER A 14 -8.49 -15.23 -3.05
CA SER A 14 -9.26 -16.16 -3.90
C SER A 14 -10.55 -16.66 -3.19
N ILE A 15 -10.52 -16.78 -1.86
CA ILE A 15 -11.67 -17.18 -1.03
C ILE A 15 -12.82 -16.16 -1.13
N TRP A 16 -12.51 -14.89 -1.44
CA TRP A 16 -13.51 -13.85 -1.64
C TRP A 16 -14.60 -14.24 -2.64
N ILE A 17 -14.26 -14.95 -3.73
CA ILE A 17 -15.24 -15.37 -4.75
C ILE A 17 -16.33 -16.24 -4.10
N LEU A 18 -15.94 -17.15 -3.20
CA LEU A 18 -16.86 -18.02 -2.48
C LEU A 18 -17.72 -17.24 -1.48
N CYS A 19 -17.11 -16.28 -0.77
CA CYS A 19 -17.84 -15.39 0.15
C CYS A 19 -18.86 -14.53 -0.60
N PHE A 20 -18.50 -14.01 -1.77
CA PHE A 20 -19.37 -13.19 -2.59
C PHE A 20 -20.55 -13.99 -3.16
N GLN A 21 -20.29 -15.20 -3.67
CA GLN A 21 -21.35 -16.11 -4.16
C GLN A 21 -22.42 -16.41 -3.10
N ARG A 22 -22.03 -16.50 -1.83
CA ARG A 22 -22.96 -16.74 -0.71
C ARG A 22 -23.47 -15.46 -0.03
N SER A 23 -23.23 -14.29 -0.62
CA SER A 23 -23.62 -12.98 -0.08
C SER A 23 -23.10 -12.71 1.35
N TYR A 24 -21.96 -13.31 1.70
CA TYR A 24 -21.29 -13.14 2.98
C TYR A 24 -20.39 -11.90 2.98
N VAL A 25 -21.02 -10.72 2.86
CA VAL A 25 -20.35 -9.41 2.78
C VAL A 25 -19.45 -9.14 4.00
N ALA A 26 -19.85 -9.58 5.19
CA ALA A 26 -19.05 -9.45 6.41
C ALA A 26 -17.74 -10.27 6.34
N TRP A 27 -17.80 -11.48 5.80
CA TRP A 27 -16.61 -12.33 5.69
C TRP A 27 -15.67 -11.86 4.59
N THR A 28 -16.23 -11.29 3.51
CA THR A 28 -15.47 -10.69 2.41
C THR A 28 -14.49 -9.62 2.89
N TRP A 29 -14.90 -8.68 3.74
CA TRP A 29 -13.98 -7.62 4.21
C TRP A 29 -12.90 -8.18 5.16
N VAL A 30 -13.25 -9.15 6.02
CA VAL A 30 -12.30 -9.82 6.94
C VAL A 30 -11.22 -10.56 6.16
N VAL A 31 -11.59 -11.28 5.11
CA VAL A 31 -10.64 -12.01 4.26
C VAL A 31 -9.64 -11.06 3.59
N TYR A 32 -10.09 -9.91 3.08
CA TYR A 32 -9.18 -8.90 2.53
C TYR A 32 -8.31 -8.23 3.59
N LEU A 33 -8.82 -7.98 4.80
CA LEU A 33 -8.02 -7.48 5.92
C LEU A 33 -6.90 -8.46 6.28
N LEU A 34 -7.21 -9.74 6.44
CA LEU A 34 -6.21 -10.76 6.75
C LEU A 34 -5.17 -10.87 5.63
N SER A 35 -5.60 -10.83 4.37
CA SER A 35 -4.70 -10.83 3.21
C SER A 35 -3.78 -9.62 3.22
N PHE A 36 -4.31 -8.43 3.50
CA PHE A 36 -3.55 -7.19 3.59
C PHE A 36 -2.48 -7.26 4.69
N LEU A 37 -2.84 -7.78 5.86
CA LEU A 37 -1.91 -7.93 6.99
C LEU A 37 -0.80 -8.95 6.68
N LEU A 38 -1.14 -10.08 6.05
CA LEU A 38 -0.15 -11.08 5.66
C LEU A 38 0.82 -10.55 4.60
N LEU A 39 0.32 -9.86 3.56
CA LEU A 39 1.18 -9.23 2.55
C LEU A 39 2.08 -8.14 3.14
N SER A 40 1.56 -7.37 4.09
CA SER A 40 2.35 -6.35 4.80
C SER A 40 3.44 -6.98 5.67
N LEU A 41 3.15 -8.11 6.31
CA LEU A 41 4.13 -8.90 7.06
C LEU A 41 5.20 -9.50 6.14
N ASP A 42 4.81 -10.04 4.98
CA ASP A 42 5.75 -10.54 3.98
C ASP A 42 6.68 -9.45 3.47
N LEU A 43 6.13 -8.26 3.20
CA LEU A 43 6.90 -7.11 2.79
C LEU A 43 7.91 -6.71 3.86
N PHE A 44 7.50 -6.72 5.13
CA PHE A 44 8.39 -6.44 6.25
C PHE A 44 9.53 -7.48 6.35
N ILE A 45 9.22 -8.77 6.27
CA ILE A 45 10.21 -9.86 6.30
C ILE A 45 11.18 -9.72 5.13
N LEU A 46 10.68 -9.48 3.91
CA LEU A 46 11.48 -9.29 2.71
C LEU A 46 12.44 -8.11 2.85
N ASN A 47 11.94 -6.96 3.29
CA ASN A 47 12.76 -5.78 3.53
C ASN A 47 13.84 -6.02 4.57
N ASN A 48 13.51 -6.71 5.66
CA ASN A 48 14.45 -7.01 6.73
C ASN A 48 15.56 -7.96 6.26
N ASN A 49 15.20 -9.02 5.51
CA ASN A 49 16.17 -9.99 5.00
C ASN A 49 17.13 -9.38 3.97
N ILE A 50 16.65 -8.49 3.10
CA ILE A 50 17.50 -7.77 2.15
C ILE A 50 18.46 -6.83 2.88
N SER A 51 18.00 -6.16 3.94
CA SER A 51 18.83 -5.23 4.72
C SER A 51 19.93 -5.95 5.51
N ILE A 52 19.61 -7.05 6.19
CA ILE A 52 20.58 -7.81 6.99
C ILE A 52 21.69 -8.41 6.10
N ASN A 53 21.32 -8.98 4.95
CA ASN A 53 22.26 -9.66 4.08
C ASN A 53 22.92 -8.75 3.04
N LYS A 54 22.60 -7.44 3.05
CA LYS A 54 23.08 -6.47 2.05
C LYS A 54 24.60 -6.48 1.90
N LYS A 55 25.34 -6.43 3.02
CA LYS A 55 26.81 -6.35 3.01
C LYS A 55 27.45 -7.59 2.38
N ILE A 56 26.88 -8.77 2.64
CA ILE A 56 27.35 -10.05 2.08
C ILE A 56 27.14 -10.07 0.56
N TYR A 57 25.94 -9.69 0.11
CA TYR A 57 25.65 -9.63 -1.32
C TYR A 57 26.49 -8.57 -2.06
N GLU A 58 26.83 -7.47 -1.40
CA GLU A 58 27.71 -6.44 -1.95
C GLU A 58 29.16 -6.94 -2.08
N THR A 59 29.69 -7.66 -1.09
CA THR A 59 31.04 -8.25 -1.14
C THR A 59 31.16 -9.34 -2.19
N ASP A 60 30.09 -10.09 -2.43
CA ASP A 60 30.05 -11.18 -3.40
C ASP A 60 29.75 -10.70 -4.83
N GLY A 61 29.56 -9.38 -5.03
CA GLY A 61 29.34 -8.78 -6.35
C GLY A 61 27.90 -8.86 -6.88
N PHE A 62 26.93 -9.32 -6.06
CA PHE A 62 25.51 -9.47 -6.43
C PHE A 62 24.71 -8.16 -6.41
N ASN A 63 25.35 -7.02 -6.68
CA ASN A 63 24.73 -5.69 -6.64
C ASN A 63 23.52 -5.56 -7.59
N ARG A 64 23.58 -6.20 -8.76
CA ARG A 64 22.46 -6.22 -9.73
C ARG A 64 21.27 -7.00 -9.20
N ASP A 65 21.51 -8.13 -8.53
CA ASP A 65 20.44 -8.98 -8.01
C ASP A 65 19.72 -8.32 -6.83
N ILE A 66 20.46 -7.62 -5.96
CA ILE A 66 19.86 -6.79 -4.91
C ILE A 66 18.94 -5.73 -5.53
N TRP A 67 19.39 -5.06 -6.58
CA TRP A 67 18.59 -4.05 -7.26
C TRP A 67 17.32 -4.65 -7.88
N CYS A 68 17.44 -5.81 -8.55
CA CYS A 68 16.30 -6.55 -9.09
C CYS A 68 15.31 -6.98 -7.98
N LEU A 69 15.78 -7.47 -6.83
CA LEU A 69 14.93 -7.83 -5.70
C LEU A 69 14.18 -6.62 -5.13
N ARG A 70 14.83 -5.46 -5.04
CA ARG A 70 14.17 -4.22 -4.60
C ARG A 70 13.15 -3.73 -5.61
N PHE A 71 13.50 -3.74 -6.89
CA PHE A 71 12.62 -3.21 -7.93
C PHE A 71 11.44 -4.14 -8.25
N PHE A 72 11.64 -5.46 -8.35
CA PHE A 72 10.58 -6.39 -8.72
C PHE A 72 9.88 -6.99 -7.50
N ALA A 73 10.62 -7.54 -6.54
CA ALA A 73 10.00 -8.26 -5.43
C ALA A 73 9.41 -7.30 -4.38
N GLN A 74 10.19 -6.35 -3.86
CA GLN A 74 9.67 -5.42 -2.85
C GLN A 74 8.54 -4.54 -3.39
N ASN A 75 8.72 -3.92 -4.56
CA ASN A 75 7.65 -3.11 -5.14
C ASN A 75 6.49 -3.96 -5.65
N GLY A 76 6.70 -5.18 -6.14
CA GLY A 76 5.62 -6.08 -6.53
C GLY A 76 4.74 -6.46 -5.35
N VAL A 77 5.35 -6.88 -4.24
CA VAL A 77 4.62 -7.20 -2.99
C VAL A 77 3.96 -5.93 -2.42
N ALA A 78 4.65 -4.79 -2.41
CA ALA A 78 4.08 -3.53 -1.91
C ALA A 78 2.89 -3.04 -2.75
N PHE A 79 2.98 -3.19 -4.08
CA PHE A 79 1.90 -2.85 -5.00
C PHE A 79 0.68 -3.73 -4.71
N PHE A 80 0.89 -5.03 -4.62
CA PHE A 80 -0.18 -5.98 -4.38
C PHE A 80 -0.80 -5.81 -2.99
N ALA A 81 0.02 -5.61 -1.94
CA ALA A 81 -0.45 -5.29 -0.60
C ALA A 81 -1.34 -4.04 -0.60
N CYS A 82 -0.88 -2.96 -1.23
CA CYS A 82 -1.65 -1.71 -1.32
C CYS A 82 -2.97 -1.94 -2.06
N TRP A 83 -2.96 -2.67 -3.18
CA TRP A 83 -4.16 -2.99 -3.95
C TRP A 83 -5.17 -3.81 -3.14
N ILE A 84 -4.70 -4.80 -2.37
CA ILE A 84 -5.52 -5.58 -1.45
C ILE A 84 -6.06 -4.71 -0.31
N GLY A 85 -5.27 -3.74 0.18
CA GLY A 85 -5.74 -2.72 1.13
C GLY A 85 -6.91 -1.88 0.58
N ILE A 86 -6.83 -1.47 -0.68
CA ILE A 86 -7.95 -0.79 -1.37
C ILE A 86 -9.18 -1.70 -1.48
N ARG A 87 -9.00 -2.98 -1.83
CA ARG A 87 -10.11 -3.95 -1.86
C ARG A 87 -10.76 -4.13 -0.48
N PHE A 88 -9.96 -4.18 0.58
CA PHE A 88 -10.44 -4.16 1.96
C PHE A 88 -11.30 -2.92 2.24
N ILE A 89 -10.83 -1.72 1.89
CA ILE A 89 -11.60 -0.47 2.09
C ILE A 89 -12.95 -0.50 1.35
N LEU A 90 -12.95 -0.90 0.07
CA LEU A 90 -14.17 -0.97 -0.74
C LEU A 90 -15.19 -1.98 -0.21
N THR A 91 -14.70 -3.13 0.25
CA THR A 91 -15.56 -4.16 0.83
C THR A 91 -16.06 -3.77 2.22
N PHE A 92 -15.26 -3.00 2.97
CA PHE A 92 -15.69 -2.41 4.24
C PHE A 92 -16.78 -1.35 4.02
N ASP A 93 -16.64 -0.46 3.04
CA ASP A 93 -17.70 0.48 2.64
C ASP A 93 -19.02 -0.24 2.32
N THR A 94 -18.93 -1.30 1.50
CA THR A 94 -20.08 -2.15 1.16
C THR A 94 -20.71 -2.79 2.41
N PHE A 95 -19.89 -3.25 3.36
CA PHE A 95 -20.36 -3.81 4.62
C PHE A 95 -21.08 -2.75 5.48
N LEU A 96 -20.52 -1.54 5.59
CA LEU A 96 -21.15 -0.42 6.33
C LEU A 96 -22.53 -0.08 5.77
N GLN A 97 -22.67 -0.05 4.45
CA GLN A 97 -23.94 0.26 3.78
C GLN A 97 -24.96 -0.87 3.95
N LEU A 98 -24.56 -2.12 3.69
CA LEU A 98 -25.50 -3.25 3.63
C LEU A 98 -25.85 -3.87 4.99
N ARG A 99 -24.93 -3.83 5.96
CA ARG A 99 -25.12 -4.48 7.28
C ARG A 99 -25.32 -3.50 8.42
N LEU A 100 -24.67 -2.34 8.38
CA LEU A 100 -24.83 -1.31 9.39
C LEU A 100 -25.78 -0.19 8.96
N THR A 101 -26.37 -0.29 7.76
CA THR A 101 -27.39 0.65 7.23
C THR A 101 -26.93 2.11 7.23
N LEU A 102 -25.62 2.34 7.15
CA LEU A 102 -25.06 3.68 7.04
C LEU A 102 -25.43 4.29 5.68
N SER A 103 -25.70 5.60 5.68
CA SER A 103 -25.91 6.32 4.42
C SER A 103 -24.66 6.24 3.54
N ILE A 104 -24.85 6.17 2.22
CA ILE A 104 -23.77 6.11 1.22
C ILE A 104 -22.72 7.20 1.46
N VAL A 105 -23.17 8.40 1.84
CA VAL A 105 -22.28 9.53 2.09
C VAL A 105 -21.39 9.28 3.31
N ASN A 106 -21.95 8.77 4.42
CA ASN A 106 -21.20 8.52 5.64
C ASN A 106 -20.27 7.31 5.51
N ALA A 107 -20.75 6.22 4.89
CA ALA A 107 -19.93 5.04 4.63
C ALA A 107 -18.72 5.38 3.75
N GLY A 108 -18.95 6.14 2.65
CA GLY A 108 -17.86 6.62 1.79
C GLY A 108 -16.89 7.57 2.50
N THR A 109 -17.36 8.42 3.42
CA THR A 109 -16.45 9.26 4.23
C THR A 109 -15.55 8.39 5.11
N VAL A 110 -16.09 7.37 5.77
CA VAL A 110 -15.30 6.45 6.60
C VAL A 110 -14.27 5.69 5.76
N ALA A 111 -14.65 5.23 4.57
CA ALA A 111 -13.77 4.54 3.64
C ALA A 111 -12.60 5.43 3.17
N LEU A 112 -12.87 6.69 2.84
CA LEU A 112 -11.83 7.67 2.46
C LEU A 112 -10.89 7.97 3.63
N ILE A 113 -11.42 8.21 4.84
CA ILE A 113 -10.59 8.42 6.04
C ILE A 113 -9.67 7.21 6.29
N LEU A 114 -10.19 5.99 6.13
CA LEU A 114 -9.39 4.78 6.27
C LEU A 114 -8.30 4.68 5.19
N ALA A 115 -8.61 5.07 3.95
CA ALA A 115 -7.64 5.17 2.87
C ALA A 115 -6.54 6.19 3.20
N ALA A 116 -6.89 7.36 3.73
CA ALA A 116 -5.95 8.38 4.19
C ALA A 116 -5.05 7.86 5.31
N ILE A 117 -5.58 7.12 6.29
CA ILE A 117 -4.79 6.51 7.37
C ILE A 117 -3.76 5.53 6.79
N ILE A 118 -4.18 4.67 5.85
CA ILE A 118 -3.28 3.70 5.23
C ILE A 118 -2.22 4.40 4.38
N ALA A 119 -2.60 5.40 3.57
CA ALA A 119 -1.66 6.22 2.81
C ALA A 119 -0.65 6.96 3.70
N PHE A 120 -1.14 7.52 4.82
CA PHE A 120 -0.30 8.15 5.84
C PHE A 120 0.71 7.15 6.43
N ALA A 121 0.28 5.93 6.74
CA ALA A 121 1.17 4.88 7.24
C ALA A 121 2.25 4.51 6.21
N TYR A 122 1.91 4.45 4.92
CA TYR A 122 2.89 4.21 3.84
C TYR A 122 3.90 5.36 3.68
N PHE A 123 3.48 6.62 3.85
CA PHE A 123 4.41 7.76 3.76
C PHE A 123 5.26 7.92 5.01
N PHE A 124 4.61 8.04 6.17
CA PHE A 124 5.28 8.43 7.42
C PHE A 124 5.86 7.24 8.15
N GLY A 125 5.28 6.04 8.08
CA GLY A 125 5.78 4.86 8.79
C GLY A 125 7.26 4.58 8.53
N PRO A 126 7.67 4.45 7.25
CA PRO A 126 9.08 4.35 6.89
C PRO A 126 9.93 5.56 7.26
N ASN A 127 9.38 6.78 7.17
CA ASN A 127 10.14 8.03 7.29
C ASN A 127 10.29 8.54 8.74
N LEU A 128 9.47 8.08 9.68
CA LEU A 128 9.56 8.45 11.10
C LEU A 128 10.64 7.66 11.86
N ASN A 129 11.09 6.53 11.32
CA ASN A 129 12.10 5.68 11.95
C ASN A 129 13.28 5.49 10.99
N ALA A 130 14.45 6.00 11.36
CA ALA A 130 15.69 5.87 10.58
C ALA A 130 16.02 4.41 10.21
N ALA A 131 15.68 3.44 11.06
CA ALA A 131 15.91 2.02 10.78
C ALA A 131 14.96 1.44 9.71
N LEU A 132 13.78 2.04 9.51
CA LEU A 132 12.82 1.65 8.47
C LEU A 132 13.04 2.41 7.18
N VAL A 133 13.60 3.62 7.26
CA VAL A 133 14.00 4.43 6.10
C VAL A 133 14.85 3.61 5.12
N ASP A 134 15.94 3.03 5.57
CA ASP A 134 16.86 2.30 4.68
C ASP A 134 16.25 1.03 4.09
N LYS A 135 15.31 0.42 4.82
CA LYS A 135 14.64 -0.83 4.46
C LYS A 135 13.53 -0.62 3.43
N CYS A 136 12.87 0.53 3.47
CA CYS A 136 11.66 0.82 2.70
C CYS A 136 11.85 1.95 1.67
N ALA A 137 13.03 2.60 1.59
CA ALA A 137 13.30 3.72 0.69
C ALA A 137 13.05 3.44 -0.81
N TYR A 138 13.01 2.16 -1.21
CA TYR A 138 12.83 1.74 -2.60
C TYR A 138 11.38 1.45 -2.97
N GLN A 139 10.43 1.66 -2.05
CA GLN A 139 9.01 1.36 -2.27
C GLN A 139 8.28 2.57 -2.87
N PHE A 140 8.03 2.52 -4.18
CA PHE A 140 7.31 3.56 -4.91
C PHE A 140 5.95 3.11 -5.40
N SER A 141 5.78 1.80 -5.60
CA SER A 141 4.58 1.24 -6.19
C SER A 141 3.26 1.48 -5.43
N PRO A 142 3.21 1.63 -4.08
CA PRO A 142 1.96 1.97 -3.40
C PRO A 142 1.38 3.31 -3.85
N TRP A 143 2.22 4.29 -4.21
CA TRP A 143 1.76 5.60 -4.67
C TRP A 143 1.02 5.52 -6.00
N ILE A 144 1.45 4.63 -6.89
CA ILE A 144 0.73 4.34 -8.13
C ILE A 144 -0.68 3.86 -7.79
N VAL A 145 -0.81 2.90 -6.87
CA VAL A 145 -2.11 2.35 -6.46
C VAL A 145 -3.03 3.43 -5.88
N PHE A 146 -2.53 4.27 -4.98
CA PHE A 146 -3.34 5.35 -4.40
C PHE A 146 -3.80 6.37 -5.46
N ILE A 147 -2.91 6.78 -6.36
CA ILE A 147 -3.25 7.71 -7.45
C ILE A 147 -4.35 7.12 -8.32
N PHE A 148 -4.21 5.87 -8.75
CA PHE A 148 -5.23 5.19 -9.56
C PHE A 148 -6.56 5.02 -8.81
N TYR A 149 -6.51 4.69 -7.52
CA TYR A 149 -7.71 4.54 -6.70
C TYR A 149 -8.47 5.87 -6.57
N PHE A 150 -7.82 6.93 -6.13
CA PHE A 150 -8.48 8.23 -5.93
C PHE A 150 -8.91 8.86 -7.25
N TRP A 151 -8.11 8.70 -8.32
CA TRP A 151 -8.53 9.06 -9.66
C TRP A 151 -9.84 8.36 -10.04
N GLY A 152 -9.90 7.04 -9.88
CA GLY A 152 -11.09 6.26 -10.19
C GLY A 152 -12.30 6.64 -9.34
N VAL A 153 -12.10 6.98 -8.05
CA VAL A 153 -13.19 7.48 -7.19
C VAL A 153 -13.74 8.81 -7.72
N ILE A 154 -12.88 9.76 -8.10
CA ILE A 154 -13.30 11.05 -8.64
C ILE A 154 -14.01 10.84 -9.97
N GLU A 155 -13.42 10.11 -10.91
CA GLU A 155 -13.98 9.88 -12.24
C GLU A 155 -15.40 9.29 -12.19
N ASN A 156 -15.63 8.33 -11.29
CA ASN A 156 -16.94 7.67 -11.18
C ASN A 156 -17.97 8.45 -10.36
N ASN A 157 -17.57 9.43 -9.53
CA ASN A 157 -18.48 10.08 -8.59
C ASN A 157 -18.56 11.61 -8.75
N TRP A 158 -17.76 12.23 -9.61
CA TRP A 158 -17.70 13.69 -9.76
C TRP A 158 -18.93 14.24 -10.50
N ILE A 159 -19.65 15.14 -9.84
CA ILE A 159 -20.77 15.88 -10.43
C ILE A 159 -20.37 17.37 -10.48
N PRO A 160 -20.11 17.96 -11.67
CA PRO A 160 -19.53 19.29 -11.82
C PRO A 160 -20.30 20.45 -11.16
N LYS A 161 -21.60 20.25 -10.89
CA LYS A 161 -22.49 21.29 -10.36
C LYS A 161 -22.80 21.16 -8.87
N THR A 162 -22.47 20.03 -8.26
CA THR A 162 -22.74 19.72 -6.85
C THR A 162 -21.63 18.82 -6.33
N ALA A 163 -20.44 19.38 -6.15
CA ALA A 163 -19.33 18.65 -5.55
C ALA A 163 -19.73 18.19 -4.14
N LYS A 164 -20.01 16.89 -4.00
CA LYS A 164 -20.37 16.28 -2.72
C LYS A 164 -19.12 16.19 -1.85
N ARG A 165 -19.30 16.23 -0.51
CA ARG A 165 -18.23 16.13 0.50
C ARG A 165 -17.15 15.09 0.15
N ASN A 166 -17.56 13.87 -0.17
CA ASN A 166 -16.65 12.76 -0.45
C ASN A 166 -15.80 13.00 -1.71
N ASN A 167 -16.31 13.72 -2.71
CA ASN A 167 -15.56 14.05 -3.92
C ASN A 167 -14.44 15.06 -3.61
N ILE A 168 -14.71 16.02 -2.72
CA ILE A 168 -13.70 16.99 -2.27
C ILE A 168 -12.61 16.26 -1.49
N ILE A 169 -12.99 15.36 -0.57
CA ILE A 169 -12.03 14.54 0.21
C ILE A 169 -11.17 13.69 -0.74
N ALA A 170 -11.79 12.97 -1.69
CA ALA A 170 -11.06 12.17 -2.67
C ALA A 170 -10.10 13.00 -3.55
N ALA A 171 -10.50 14.21 -3.94
CA ALA A 171 -9.62 15.14 -4.68
C ALA A 171 -8.42 15.59 -3.85
N LEU A 172 -8.62 15.91 -2.57
CA LEU A 172 -7.53 16.24 -1.66
C LEU A 172 -6.59 15.05 -1.44
N GLU A 173 -7.13 13.84 -1.29
CA GLU A 173 -6.34 12.61 -1.14
C GLU A 173 -5.57 12.24 -2.40
N LEU A 174 -6.11 12.51 -3.59
CA LEU A 174 -5.39 12.37 -4.86
C LEU A 174 -4.19 13.32 -4.91
N ILE A 175 -4.42 14.61 -4.62
CA ILE A 175 -3.34 15.62 -4.59
C ILE A 175 -2.28 15.23 -3.56
N ALA A 176 -2.70 14.84 -2.35
CA ALA A 176 -1.79 14.37 -1.30
C ALA A 176 -0.97 13.16 -1.76
N SER A 177 -1.59 12.20 -2.44
CA SER A 177 -0.89 11.01 -2.97
C SER A 177 0.16 11.36 -4.02
N ILE A 178 -0.14 12.32 -4.91
CA ILE A 178 0.84 12.82 -5.90
C ILE A 178 2.00 13.52 -5.19
N ILE A 179 1.71 14.41 -4.23
CA ILE A 179 2.75 15.10 -3.45
C ILE A 179 3.62 14.09 -2.68
N SER A 180 3.01 13.08 -2.05
CA SER A 180 3.73 12.01 -1.37
C SER A 180 4.57 11.16 -2.32
N ALA A 181 4.10 10.88 -3.54
CA ALA A 181 4.88 10.18 -4.56
C ALA A 181 6.14 10.96 -4.95
N ILE A 182 5.98 12.25 -5.24
CA ILE A 182 7.09 13.16 -5.57
C ILE A 182 8.03 13.28 -4.37
N GLY A 183 7.50 13.47 -3.16
CA GLY A 183 8.26 13.56 -1.92
C GLY A 183 9.08 12.30 -1.66
N ALA A 184 8.51 11.11 -1.86
CA ALA A 184 9.23 9.85 -1.74
C ALA A 184 10.40 9.75 -2.73
N LEU A 185 10.19 10.18 -3.98
CA LEU A 185 11.24 10.19 -5.01
C LEU A 185 12.35 11.21 -4.71
N VAL A 186 11.99 12.39 -4.21
CA VAL A 186 12.96 13.42 -3.78
C VAL A 186 13.79 12.90 -2.61
N LEU A 187 13.13 12.37 -1.56
CA LEU A 187 13.81 11.79 -0.40
C LEU A 187 14.75 10.66 -0.79
N PHE A 188 14.30 9.78 -1.69
CA PHE A 188 15.14 8.72 -2.24
C PHE A 188 16.38 9.28 -2.95
N THR A 189 16.20 10.25 -3.84
CA THR A 189 17.29 10.84 -4.63
C THR A 189 18.30 11.57 -3.75
N MET A 190 17.82 12.34 -2.76
CA MET A 190 18.68 13.02 -1.78
C MET A 190 19.54 12.02 -1.02
N ARG A 191 18.94 10.93 -0.52
CA ARG A 191 19.65 9.89 0.25
C ARG A 191 20.65 9.12 -0.61
N TYR A 192 20.28 8.79 -1.85
CA TYR A 192 21.19 8.12 -2.77
C TYR A 192 22.45 8.95 -3.03
N ARG A 193 22.30 10.29 -3.14
CA ARG A 193 23.44 11.21 -3.27
C ARG A 193 24.30 11.23 -2.01
N THR A 194 23.71 11.38 -0.83
CA THR A 194 24.47 11.40 0.44
C THR A 194 25.25 10.08 0.65
N SER A 195 24.65 8.93 0.34
CA SER A 195 25.31 7.62 0.49
C SER A 195 26.52 7.39 -0.42
N LYS A 196 26.68 8.19 -1.48
CA LYS A 196 27.88 8.16 -2.35
C LYS A 196 28.99 9.10 -1.89
N ILE A 197 28.68 10.05 -1.02
CA ILE A 197 29.61 11.10 -0.59
C ILE A 197 30.41 10.66 0.64
N ASP A 198 29.93 9.65 1.37
CA ASP A 198 30.70 8.96 2.41
C ASP A 198 31.38 7.71 1.82
N PRO A 199 32.62 7.81 1.30
CA PRO A 199 33.44 6.63 1.13
C PRO A 199 33.66 6.05 2.53
N ILE A 200 33.27 4.79 2.69
CA ILE A 200 33.43 4.00 3.91
C ILE A 200 34.92 4.12 4.36
N PRO A 201 35.20 4.46 5.63
CA PRO A 201 36.54 4.34 6.20
C PRO A 201 37.00 2.89 6.31
#